data_AF-A0A7J2LBY7-F1
#
_entry.id   AF-A0A7J2LBY7-F1
#
_cell.length_a   1.000
_cell.length_b   1.000
_cell.length_c   1.000
_cell.angle_alpha   90.00
_cell.angle_beta   90.00
_cell.angle_gamma   90.00
#
_symmetry.space_group_name_H-M   'P 1'
#
loop_
_entity.id
_entity.type
_entity.pdbx_description
1 polymer ?
#
loop_
_entity_poly.entity_id
_entity_poly.type
_entity_poly.pdbx_seq_one_letter_code
_entity_poly.pdbx_strand_id
1 'polypeptide(L)'
;MKGIVHFTVGATIATFFKDVMHNIVTAASPAAGLPLIIGGVYGFLPDFVDFRFAKYMMRYDYVIDPDPENPDPKEIAETIAKAIDEAYEKRKSIFMQLHTIPITSNLWRRYTVKFDTENKKVIVTIGPIVTTGKIPYEGTEPPNNVAEASFKADVIHTYEEETKIDILSGPSFEFRPEEDRVKIIFLPFHRRWSHSFPAAFLMALPMLLFNVNWFWIAFLAYVFHIILDMLGYMGSNLFWPFTKSRVRGLRLGHSDNAMLNFSSMWVCVALTLWNVNEALTEKVFSASFITYISYTTVLPLLIIGLASLVVYLRERREKETPEEAEVKEALSEDLGPYT
;
A
#
# COMPACT_ATOMS: atom_id res chain seq x y z
N MET A 1 6.64 1.31 2.10
CA MET A 1 7.63 1.93 1.19
C MET A 1 7.35 1.45 -0.22
N LYS A 2 6.43 2.09 -0.94
CA LYS A 2 6.07 1.72 -2.31
C LYS A 2 6.77 2.56 -3.39
N GLY A 3 7.06 3.83 -3.11
CA GLY A 3 7.67 4.74 -4.09
C GLY A 3 8.95 4.19 -4.72
N ILE A 4 9.88 3.64 -3.92
CA ILE A 4 11.12 3.03 -4.44
C ILE A 4 10.86 1.74 -5.22
N VAL A 5 9.87 0.94 -4.81
CA VAL A 5 9.48 -0.29 -5.53
C VAL A 5 8.93 0.07 -6.91
N HIS A 6 8.00 1.02 -6.96
CA HIS A 6 7.42 1.48 -8.22
C HIS A 6 8.46 2.14 -9.14
N PHE A 7 9.36 2.95 -8.59
CA PHE A 7 10.48 3.50 -9.34
C PHE A 7 11.36 2.38 -9.92
N THR A 8 11.73 1.40 -9.11
CA THR A 8 12.64 0.33 -9.55
C THR A 8 11.99 -0.57 -10.58
N VAL A 9 10.69 -0.87 -10.44
CA VAL A 9 9.92 -1.60 -11.46
C VAL A 9 9.93 -0.81 -12.76
N GLY A 10 9.63 0.49 -12.72
CA GLY A 10 9.66 1.35 -13.91
C GLY A 10 11.03 1.38 -14.59
N ALA A 11 12.10 1.51 -13.81
CA ALA A 11 13.47 1.45 -14.32
C ALA A 11 13.79 0.08 -14.93
N THR A 12 13.31 -1.01 -14.32
CA THR A 12 13.48 -2.38 -14.83
C THR A 12 12.73 -2.57 -16.15
N ILE A 13 11.53 -2.00 -16.31
CA ILE A 13 10.80 -2.05 -17.59
C ILE A 13 11.62 -1.46 -18.73
N ALA A 14 12.35 -0.37 -18.50
CA ALA A 14 13.22 0.23 -19.52
C ALA A 14 14.32 -0.75 -20.00
N THR A 15 14.75 -1.68 -19.16
CA THR A 15 15.80 -2.65 -19.51
C THR A 15 15.34 -3.73 -20.51
N PHE A 16 14.04 -3.88 -20.74
CA PHE A 16 13.52 -4.82 -21.75
C PHE A 16 13.61 -4.29 -23.19
N PHE A 17 13.96 -3.01 -23.36
CA PHE A 17 14.17 -2.40 -24.66
C PHE A 17 15.61 -2.64 -25.13
N LYS A 18 15.79 -3.64 -25.99
CA LYS A 18 17.14 -4.11 -26.42
C LYS A 18 18.04 -2.99 -26.95
N ASP A 19 17.52 -2.13 -27.82
CA ASP A 19 18.30 -1.02 -28.39
C ASP A 19 18.73 -0.02 -27.31
N VAL A 20 17.87 0.20 -26.31
CA VAL A 20 18.19 1.07 -25.16
C VAL A 20 19.31 0.44 -24.33
N MET A 21 19.20 -0.85 -24.02
CA MET A 21 20.24 -1.53 -23.24
C MET A 21 21.57 -1.64 -23.98
N HIS A 22 21.54 -1.96 -25.28
CA HIS A 22 22.73 -1.97 -26.12
C HIS A 22 23.40 -0.59 -26.10
N ASN A 23 22.63 0.48 -26.33
CA ASN A 23 23.16 1.84 -26.27
C ASN A 23 23.73 2.18 -24.89
N ILE A 24 23.10 1.75 -23.80
CA ILE A 24 23.60 2.00 -22.43
C ILE A 24 24.97 1.34 -22.22
N VAL A 25 25.14 0.08 -22.64
CA VAL A 25 26.39 -0.65 -22.38
C VAL A 25 27.52 -0.29 -23.35
N THR A 26 27.20 0.20 -24.55
CA THR A 26 28.21 0.58 -25.55
C THR A 26 28.55 2.07 -25.57
N ALA A 27 27.69 2.94 -25.02
CA ALA A 27 27.92 4.38 -25.11
C ALA A 27 28.92 4.90 -24.07
N ALA A 28 29.75 5.87 -24.49
CA ALA A 28 30.64 6.63 -23.61
C ALA A 28 29.94 7.80 -22.90
N SER A 29 28.66 8.06 -23.21
CA SER A 29 27.92 9.21 -22.68
C SER A 29 26.99 8.79 -21.53
N PRO A 30 27.04 9.47 -20.37
CA PRO A 30 26.08 9.25 -19.28
C PRO A 30 24.62 9.44 -19.69
N ALA A 31 24.34 10.24 -20.74
CA ALA A 31 22.99 10.47 -21.24
C ALA A 31 22.33 9.20 -21.80
N ALA A 32 23.10 8.16 -22.14
CA ALA A 32 22.56 6.88 -22.58
C ALA A 32 21.68 6.22 -21.51
N GLY A 33 21.90 6.50 -20.22
CA GLY A 33 21.10 5.99 -19.10
C GLY A 33 19.77 6.70 -18.86
N LEU A 34 19.47 7.80 -19.55
CA LEU A 34 18.21 8.55 -19.37
C LEU A 34 16.93 7.70 -19.49
N PRO A 35 16.83 6.71 -20.40
CA PRO A 35 15.64 5.87 -20.48
C PRO A 35 15.35 5.09 -19.19
N LEU A 36 16.37 4.66 -18.44
CA LEU A 36 16.19 4.00 -17.13
C LEU A 36 15.58 4.97 -16.12
N ILE A 37 16.06 6.23 -16.11
CA ILE A 37 15.54 7.29 -15.24
C ILE A 37 14.10 7.62 -15.61
N ILE A 38 13.78 7.72 -16.91
CA ILE A 38 12.42 7.95 -17.40
C ILE A 38 11.51 6.81 -16.93
N GLY A 39 11.93 5.56 -17.13
CA GLY A 39 11.20 4.40 -16.61
C GLY A 39 10.92 4.55 -15.12
N GLY A 40 11.93 4.86 -14.31
CA GLY A 40 11.75 5.01 -12.87
C GLY A 40 10.84 6.18 -12.48
N VAL A 41 11.00 7.34 -13.10
CA VAL A 41 10.15 8.53 -12.87
C VAL A 41 8.69 8.20 -13.20
N TYR A 42 8.41 7.60 -14.36
CA TYR A 42 7.04 7.23 -14.74
C TYR A 42 6.47 6.08 -13.93
N GLY A 43 7.33 5.19 -13.42
CA GLY A 43 6.95 4.19 -12.42
C GLY A 43 6.47 4.84 -11.12
N PHE A 44 7.07 5.94 -10.67
CA PHE A 44 6.67 6.64 -9.45
C PHE A 44 5.61 7.74 -9.65
N LEU A 45 5.45 8.22 -10.87
CA LEU A 45 4.66 9.41 -11.21
C LEU A 45 3.18 9.38 -10.72
N PRO A 46 2.44 8.26 -10.78
CA PRO A 46 1.03 8.26 -10.33
C PRO A 46 0.89 8.65 -8.85
N ASP A 47 1.70 8.02 -7.99
CA ASP A 47 1.78 8.35 -6.57
C ASP A 47 2.21 9.80 -6.36
N PHE A 48 3.24 10.25 -7.09
CA PHE A 48 3.71 11.63 -6.99
C PHE A 48 2.58 12.63 -7.27
N VAL A 49 1.82 12.40 -8.34
CA VAL A 49 0.68 13.25 -8.71
C VAL A 49 -0.37 13.28 -7.60
N ASP A 50 -0.69 12.13 -7.02
CA ASP A 50 -1.70 12.05 -5.97
C ASP A 50 -1.26 12.75 -4.69
N PHE A 51 -0.06 12.44 -4.20
CA PHE A 51 0.41 12.94 -2.91
C PHE A 51 0.91 14.38 -2.96
N ARG A 52 1.36 14.88 -4.13
CA ARG A 52 1.80 16.27 -4.28
C ARG A 52 0.72 17.22 -4.78
N PHE A 53 -0.28 16.73 -5.51
CA PHE A 53 -1.33 17.59 -6.06
C PHE A 53 -2.72 17.15 -5.64
N ALA A 54 -3.14 15.91 -5.93
CA ALA A 54 -4.53 15.51 -5.70
C ALA A 54 -4.98 15.62 -4.24
N LYS A 55 -4.08 15.27 -3.30
CA LYS A 55 -4.30 15.40 -1.86
C LYS A 55 -4.70 16.81 -1.44
N TYR A 56 -4.01 17.83 -1.96
CA TYR A 56 -4.21 19.23 -1.58
C TYR A 56 -5.39 19.90 -2.31
N MET A 57 -5.87 19.29 -3.39
CA MET A 57 -7.08 19.75 -4.08
C MET A 57 -8.37 19.26 -3.42
N MET A 58 -8.32 18.29 -2.50
CA MET A 58 -9.49 17.89 -1.74
C MET A 58 -9.83 18.88 -0.62
N ARG A 59 -11.12 19.09 -0.44
CA ARG A 59 -11.68 19.80 0.71
C ARG A 59 -12.28 18.79 1.66
N TYR A 60 -12.07 19.01 2.95
CA TYR A 60 -12.58 18.15 4.01
C TYR A 60 -13.75 18.86 4.70
N ASP A 61 -14.85 18.15 4.89
CA ASP A 61 -15.99 18.63 5.67
C ASP A 61 -15.71 18.50 7.18
N TYR A 62 -14.95 17.47 7.57
CA TYR A 62 -14.48 17.23 8.93
C TYR A 62 -12.96 17.09 8.98
N VAL A 63 -12.34 17.72 9.98
CA VAL A 63 -10.91 17.57 10.28
C VAL A 63 -10.81 17.22 11.75
N ILE A 64 -10.29 16.04 12.06
CA ILE A 64 -10.02 15.60 13.42
C ILE A 64 -8.53 15.78 13.67
N ASP A 65 -8.20 16.69 14.59
CA ASP A 65 -6.84 17.00 15.03
C ASP A 65 -6.78 16.87 16.55
N PRO A 66 -6.51 15.65 17.08
CA PRO A 66 -6.60 15.40 18.51
C PRO A 66 -5.55 16.19 19.30
N ASP A 67 -5.92 16.63 20.51
CA ASP A 67 -4.99 17.29 21.43
C ASP A 67 -3.78 16.36 21.73
N PRO A 68 -2.54 16.85 21.55
CA PRO A 68 -1.34 16.02 21.79
C PRO A 68 -1.13 15.57 23.24
N GLU A 69 -1.58 16.37 24.20
CA GLU A 69 -1.40 16.11 25.62
C GLU A 69 -2.58 15.34 26.21
N ASN A 70 -3.80 15.61 25.71
CA ASN A 70 -5.02 14.98 26.21
C ASN A 70 -5.96 14.54 25.07
N PRO A 71 -5.58 13.54 24.26
CA PRO A 71 -6.42 13.06 23.17
C PRO A 71 -7.68 12.39 23.70
N ASP A 72 -8.85 12.86 23.25
CA ASP A 72 -10.15 12.30 23.63
C ASP A 72 -10.63 11.27 22.59
N PRO A 73 -10.57 9.95 22.86
CA PRO A 73 -11.07 8.94 21.93
C PRO A 73 -12.57 9.06 21.66
N LYS A 74 -13.35 9.60 22.60
CA LYS A 74 -14.81 9.74 22.48
C LYS A 74 -15.15 10.82 21.46
N GLU A 75 -14.50 11.97 21.53
CA GLU A 75 -14.69 13.05 20.56
C GLU A 75 -14.40 12.57 19.13
N ILE A 76 -13.31 11.80 18.96
CA ILE A 76 -12.94 11.21 17.68
C ILE A 76 -14.04 10.24 17.20
N ALA A 77 -14.47 9.31 18.06
CA ALA A 77 -15.48 8.31 17.71
C ALA A 77 -16.82 8.95 17.33
N GLU A 78 -17.31 9.89 18.15
CA GLU A 78 -18.57 10.61 17.92
C GLU A 78 -18.54 11.45 16.64
N THR A 79 -17.41 12.10 16.35
CA THR A 79 -17.25 12.88 15.12
C THR A 79 -17.28 11.98 13.87
N ILE A 80 -16.64 10.81 13.92
CA ILE A 80 -16.67 9.83 12.82
C ILE A 80 -18.09 9.28 12.64
N ALA A 81 -18.76 8.85 13.71
CA ALA A 81 -20.12 8.34 13.65
C ALA A 81 -21.10 9.39 13.09
N LYS A 82 -20.97 10.65 13.54
CA LYS A 82 -21.74 11.77 13.01
C LYS A 82 -21.50 12.00 11.51
N ALA A 83 -20.27 11.91 11.04
CA ALA A 83 -19.95 12.08 9.62
C ALA A 83 -20.55 10.96 8.74
N ILE A 84 -20.61 9.73 9.25
CA ILE A 84 -21.29 8.60 8.59
C ILE A 84 -22.80 8.87 8.48
N ASP A 85 -23.42 9.24 9.60
CA ASP A 85 -24.86 9.53 9.64
C ASP A 85 -25.21 10.72 8.76
N GLU A 86 -24.40 11.78 8.78
CA GLU A 86 -24.61 12.94 7.92
C GLU A 86 -24.54 12.57 6.42
N ALA A 87 -23.59 11.72 6.03
CA ALA A 87 -23.48 11.24 4.66
C ALA A 87 -24.74 10.48 4.23
N TYR A 88 -25.26 9.64 5.13
CA TYR A 88 -26.47 8.86 4.92
C TYR A 88 -27.73 9.74 4.84
N GLU A 89 -27.95 10.60 5.84
CA GLU A 89 -29.16 11.42 5.97
C GLU A 89 -29.23 12.49 4.87
N LYS A 90 -28.11 13.15 4.55
CA LYS A 90 -28.06 14.23 3.55
C LYS A 90 -27.86 13.73 2.12
N ARG A 91 -27.60 12.43 1.94
CA ARG A 91 -27.31 11.82 0.63
C ARG A 91 -26.18 12.56 -0.12
N LYS A 92 -25.17 13.01 0.62
CA LYS A 92 -23.99 13.71 0.09
C LYS A 92 -22.71 13.01 0.59
N SER A 93 -21.69 12.92 -0.26
CA SER A 93 -20.36 12.49 0.20
C SER A 93 -19.81 13.43 1.26
N ILE A 94 -19.32 12.87 2.37
CA ILE A 94 -18.63 13.59 3.44
C ILE A 94 -17.15 13.19 3.42
N PHE A 95 -16.27 14.17 3.38
CA PHE A 95 -14.82 13.97 3.38
C PHE A 95 -14.23 14.30 4.75
N MET A 96 -13.43 13.40 5.30
CA MET A 96 -12.84 13.54 6.62
C MET A 96 -11.32 13.36 6.55
N GLN A 97 -10.57 14.22 7.25
CA GLN A 97 -9.15 14.05 7.52
C GLN A 97 -8.95 13.68 8.98
N LEU A 98 -8.14 12.64 9.24
CA LEU A 98 -7.68 12.26 10.57
C LEU A 98 -6.21 12.63 10.69
N HIS A 99 -5.87 13.59 11.55
CA HIS A 99 -4.49 13.97 11.80
C HIS A 99 -3.83 13.04 12.83
N THR A 100 -2.53 12.86 12.67
CA THR A 100 -1.69 12.15 13.64
C THR A 100 -1.41 13.04 14.84
N ILE A 101 -1.02 12.43 15.94
CA ILE A 101 -0.68 13.14 17.17
C ILE A 101 0.86 13.16 17.33
N PRO A 102 1.57 14.21 16.90
CA PRO A 102 3.02 14.30 17.08
C PRO A 102 3.36 14.60 18.55
N ILE A 103 4.34 13.88 19.09
CA ILE A 103 4.89 14.12 20.44
C ILE A 103 6.24 14.84 20.34
N THR A 104 7.11 14.35 19.45
CA THR A 104 8.38 15.01 19.10
C THR A 104 8.75 14.67 17.66
N SER A 105 9.89 15.16 17.18
CA SER A 105 10.37 15.00 15.81
C SER A 105 10.41 13.56 15.29
N ASN A 106 10.53 12.56 16.17
CA ASN A 106 10.55 11.14 15.80
C ASN A 106 9.53 10.27 16.55
N LEU A 107 8.62 10.88 17.34
CA LEU A 107 7.61 10.16 18.13
C LEU A 107 6.21 10.67 17.86
N TRP A 108 5.28 9.75 17.81
CA TRP A 108 3.85 10.00 17.67
C TRP A 108 3.05 9.17 18.64
N ARG A 109 1.93 9.68 19.12
CA ARG A 109 0.92 8.88 19.79
C ARG A 109 0.08 8.17 18.71
N ARG A 110 0.14 6.84 18.69
CA ARG A 110 -0.74 6.05 17.82
C ARG A 110 -2.17 6.14 18.36
N TYR A 111 -3.14 6.21 17.47
CA TYR A 111 -4.51 5.80 17.79
C TYR A 111 -5.06 4.94 16.65
N THR A 112 -6.05 4.11 16.95
CA THR A 112 -6.69 3.25 15.96
C THR A 112 -8.17 3.59 15.84
N VAL A 113 -8.69 3.45 14.62
CA VAL A 113 -10.11 3.58 14.31
C VAL A 113 -10.56 2.27 13.72
N LYS A 114 -11.49 1.61 14.40
CA LYS A 114 -12.13 0.38 13.95
C LYS A 114 -13.59 0.64 13.58
N PHE A 115 -14.00 0.21 12.39
CA PHE A 115 -15.39 0.26 11.94
C PHE A 115 -16.05 -1.10 12.18
N ASP A 116 -16.73 -1.26 13.31
CA ASP A 116 -17.56 -2.43 13.59
C ASP A 116 -18.90 -2.27 12.85
N THR A 117 -18.95 -2.84 11.65
CA THR A 117 -20.12 -2.74 10.78
C THR A 117 -21.28 -3.62 11.24
N GLU A 118 -21.03 -4.66 12.06
CA GLU A 118 -22.06 -5.57 12.56
C GLU A 118 -22.86 -4.90 13.69
N ASN A 119 -22.16 -4.28 14.64
CA ASN A 119 -22.78 -3.58 15.77
C ASN A 119 -23.05 -2.09 15.48
N LYS A 120 -22.70 -1.62 14.28
CA LYS A 120 -22.82 -0.21 13.86
C LYS A 120 -22.10 0.76 14.79
N LYS A 121 -20.85 0.44 15.13
CA LYS A 121 -20.02 1.22 16.04
C LYS A 121 -18.70 1.63 15.39
N VAL A 122 -18.25 2.84 15.71
CA VAL A 122 -16.86 3.24 15.55
C VAL A 122 -16.19 3.07 16.89
N ILE A 123 -15.10 2.30 16.93
CA ILE A 123 -14.30 2.10 18.14
C ILE A 123 -12.97 2.82 17.92
N VAL A 124 -12.61 3.70 18.85
CA VAL A 124 -11.36 4.44 18.82
C VAL A 124 -10.52 4.05 20.03
N THR A 125 -9.26 3.71 19.78
CA THR A 125 -8.31 3.34 20.84
C THR A 125 -7.07 4.21 20.75
N ILE A 126 -6.76 4.97 21.80
CA ILE A 126 -5.48 5.67 21.95
C ILE A 126 -4.40 4.66 22.37
N GLY A 127 -3.41 4.46 21.52
CA GLY A 127 -2.38 3.45 21.69
C GLY A 127 -1.07 3.99 22.31
N PRO A 128 0.01 3.21 22.17
CA PRO A 128 1.33 3.61 22.66
C PRO A 128 1.91 4.75 21.83
N ILE A 129 2.95 5.36 22.38
CA ILE A 129 3.88 6.19 21.61
C ILE A 129 4.65 5.27 20.66
N VAL A 130 4.84 5.70 19.42
CA VAL A 130 5.58 4.98 18.39
C VAL A 130 6.68 5.85 17.79
N THR A 131 7.73 5.19 17.29
CA THR A 131 8.76 5.85 16.48
C THR A 131 8.28 6.10 15.04
N THR A 132 9.06 6.87 14.26
CA THR A 132 8.89 6.98 12.79
C THR A 132 8.85 5.61 12.09
N GLY A 133 9.55 4.60 12.64
CA GLY A 133 9.54 3.23 12.16
C GLY A 133 8.29 2.43 12.56
N LYS A 134 7.29 3.07 13.19
CA LYS A 134 6.05 2.47 13.73
C LYS A 134 6.27 1.46 14.86
N ILE A 135 7.47 1.47 15.46
CA ILE A 135 7.82 0.59 16.58
C ILE A 135 7.21 1.19 17.86
N PRO A 136 6.36 0.44 18.59
CA PRO A 136 5.72 0.91 19.81
C PRO A 136 6.66 0.92 21.02
N TYR A 137 6.46 1.88 21.90
CA TYR A 137 6.94 1.87 23.28
C TYR A 137 5.81 1.37 24.18
N GLU A 138 5.78 0.06 24.39
CA GLU A 138 4.76 -0.62 25.21
C GLU A 138 4.70 -0.01 26.63
N GLY A 139 3.50 0.11 27.19
CA GLY A 139 3.26 0.66 28.53
C GLY A 139 3.18 2.19 28.58
N THR A 140 3.17 2.86 27.42
CA THR A 140 2.99 4.32 27.33
C THR A 140 1.55 4.73 27.07
N GLU A 141 0.64 3.78 26.88
CA GLU A 141 -0.80 3.98 26.67
C GLU A 141 -1.43 4.83 27.79
N PRO A 142 -2.36 5.75 27.47
CA PRO A 142 -3.06 6.49 28.50
C PRO A 142 -4.12 5.60 29.18
N PRO A 143 -4.52 5.91 30.43
CA PRO A 143 -5.69 5.28 31.04
C PRO A 143 -6.97 5.71 30.31
N ASN A 144 -8.01 4.87 30.31
CA ASN A 144 -9.29 5.11 29.62
C ASN A 144 -9.13 5.47 28.14
N ASN A 145 -8.31 4.71 27.44
CA ASN A 145 -7.92 4.98 26.06
C ASN A 145 -8.91 4.51 25.00
N VAL A 146 -10.03 3.89 25.36
CA VAL A 146 -11.00 3.34 24.40
C VAL A 146 -12.32 4.07 24.52
N ALA A 147 -12.90 4.44 23.38
CA ALA A 147 -14.27 4.91 23.31
C ALA A 147 -14.99 4.33 22.09
N GLU A 148 -16.32 4.29 22.18
CA GLU A 148 -17.18 3.83 21.11
C GLU A 148 -18.30 4.85 20.84
N ALA A 149 -18.70 4.96 19.57
CA ALA A 149 -19.85 5.74 19.15
C ALA A 149 -20.67 4.95 18.12
N SER A 150 -22.00 4.97 18.28
CA SER A 150 -22.91 4.27 17.37
C SER A 150 -23.31 5.15 16.18
N PHE A 151 -23.51 4.54 15.03
CA PHE A 151 -24.08 5.17 13.83
C PHE A 151 -25.32 4.40 13.35
N LYS A 152 -26.15 5.01 12.51
CA LYS A 152 -27.44 4.47 12.08
C LYS A 152 -27.33 3.65 10.79
N ALA A 153 -26.52 4.15 9.85
CA ALA A 153 -26.44 3.62 8.49
C ALA A 153 -25.81 2.22 8.44
N ASP A 154 -26.23 1.39 7.50
CA ASP A 154 -25.45 0.21 7.12
C ASP A 154 -24.19 0.65 6.39
N VAL A 155 -23.06 0.02 6.68
CA VAL A 155 -21.75 0.47 6.18
C VAL A 155 -21.05 -0.64 5.39
N ILE A 156 -20.50 -0.29 4.23
CA ILE A 156 -19.55 -1.14 3.49
C ILE A 156 -18.15 -0.59 3.72
N HIS A 157 -17.31 -1.40 4.37
CA HIS A 157 -15.89 -1.10 4.50
C HIS A 157 -15.07 -1.66 3.31
N THR A 158 -14.31 -0.81 2.61
CA THR A 158 -13.58 -1.20 1.39
C THR A 158 -12.09 -1.52 1.59
N TYR A 159 -11.54 -1.19 2.76
CA TYR A 159 -10.13 -1.35 3.10
C TYR A 159 -9.95 -2.38 4.25
N GLU A 160 -9.38 -1.98 5.39
CA GLU A 160 -9.16 -2.76 6.62
C GLU A 160 -10.13 -2.36 7.74
N GLU A 161 -10.68 -3.33 8.45
CA GLU A 161 -11.62 -3.07 9.56
C GLU A 161 -11.05 -2.11 10.62
N GLU A 162 -9.73 -2.18 10.88
CA GLU A 162 -9.00 -1.29 11.77
C GLU A 162 -7.94 -0.50 11.00
N THR A 163 -7.93 0.82 11.15
CA THR A 163 -6.91 1.71 10.61
C THR A 163 -6.03 2.23 11.75
N LYS A 164 -4.71 2.10 11.62
CA LYS A 164 -3.73 2.67 12.56
C LYS A 164 -3.31 4.06 12.08
N ILE A 165 -3.45 5.06 12.95
CA ILE A 165 -3.05 6.44 12.71
C ILE A 165 -1.86 6.74 13.61
N ASP A 166 -0.66 6.78 13.03
CA ASP A 166 0.56 6.77 13.83
C ASP A 166 1.73 7.59 13.28
N ILE A 167 1.80 7.93 11.99
CA ILE A 167 2.88 8.75 11.41
C ILE A 167 2.39 9.63 10.24
N LEU A 168 3.23 10.56 9.80
CA LEU A 168 3.00 11.50 8.69
C LEU A 168 1.85 12.46 9.00
N SER A 169 0.88 12.63 8.09
CA SER A 169 -0.27 13.54 8.27
C SER A 169 -1.55 12.82 8.68
N GLY A 170 -1.51 11.49 8.82
CA GLY A 170 -2.68 10.64 8.98
C GLY A 170 -3.53 10.48 7.71
N PRO A 171 -4.47 9.52 7.71
CA PRO A 171 -5.29 9.18 6.55
C PRO A 171 -6.50 10.11 6.38
N SER A 172 -7.14 10.00 5.22
CA SER A 172 -8.46 10.59 4.98
C SER A 172 -9.46 9.54 4.52
N PHE A 173 -10.73 9.82 4.75
CA PHE A 173 -11.87 8.98 4.41
C PHE A 173 -12.91 9.77 3.63
N GLU A 174 -13.58 9.10 2.70
CA GLU A 174 -14.85 9.57 2.14
C GLU A 174 -15.95 8.61 2.60
N PHE A 175 -16.98 9.17 3.23
CA PHE A 175 -18.24 8.50 3.51
C PHE A 175 -19.17 8.79 2.35
N ARG A 176 -19.30 7.83 1.43
CA ARG A 176 -20.13 7.98 0.22
C ARG A 176 -21.47 7.28 0.40
N PRO A 177 -22.61 7.98 0.29
CA PRO A 177 -23.90 7.32 0.30
C PRO A 177 -24.10 6.49 -0.98
N GLU A 178 -24.57 5.26 -0.82
CA GLU A 178 -25.00 4.35 -1.90
C GLU A 178 -26.38 3.80 -1.52
N GLU A 179 -27.46 4.15 -2.24
CA GLU A 179 -28.85 3.70 -2.01
C GLU A 179 -29.27 3.63 -0.53
N ASP A 180 -29.11 2.49 0.15
CA ASP A 180 -29.48 2.30 1.57
C ASP A 180 -28.30 2.13 2.53
N ARG A 181 -27.08 2.43 2.09
CA ARG A 181 -25.84 2.24 2.86
C ARG A 181 -24.84 3.38 2.65
N VAL A 182 -23.79 3.37 3.46
CA VAL A 182 -22.63 4.27 3.33
C VAL A 182 -21.39 3.44 3.06
N LYS A 183 -20.69 3.78 1.98
CA LYS A 183 -19.42 3.17 1.62
C LYS A 183 -18.27 4.02 2.17
N ILE A 184 -17.41 3.39 2.95
CA ILE A 184 -16.19 4.01 3.46
C ILE A 184 -15.07 3.80 2.45
N ILE A 185 -14.54 4.90 1.93
CA ILE A 185 -13.45 4.92 0.96
C ILE A 185 -12.20 5.48 1.63
N PHE A 186 -11.21 4.62 1.84
CA PHE A 186 -9.90 5.00 2.34
C PHE A 186 -9.10 5.79 1.30
N LEU A 187 -8.45 6.86 1.76
CA LEU A 187 -7.65 7.82 0.98
C LEU A 187 -8.33 8.23 -0.32
N PRO A 188 -9.45 8.98 -0.27
CA PRO A 188 -10.28 9.23 -1.45
C PRO A 188 -9.52 9.93 -2.58
N PHE A 189 -8.55 10.79 -2.31
CA PHE A 189 -7.77 11.45 -3.38
C PHE A 189 -6.89 10.49 -4.20
N HIS A 190 -6.45 9.37 -3.61
CA HIS A 190 -5.44 8.50 -4.18
C HIS A 190 -6.06 7.48 -5.16
N ARG A 191 -5.32 6.97 -6.15
CA ARG A 191 -5.75 5.90 -7.08
C ARG A 191 -7.05 6.17 -7.83
N ARG A 192 -7.26 7.43 -8.19
CA ARG A 192 -8.39 7.87 -9.02
C ARG A 192 -7.93 8.08 -10.46
N TRP A 193 -7.97 9.32 -10.92
CA TRP A 193 -7.75 9.67 -12.31
C TRP A 193 -6.31 9.37 -12.76
N SER A 194 -5.34 9.64 -11.89
CA SER A 194 -3.90 9.38 -12.08
C SER A 194 -3.56 7.88 -12.12
N HIS A 195 -4.45 6.97 -11.71
CA HIS A 195 -4.16 5.53 -11.71
C HIS A 195 -5.04 4.80 -12.73
N SER A 196 -5.10 5.38 -13.94
CA SER A 196 -5.89 4.89 -15.06
C SER A 196 -5.02 4.68 -16.30
N PHE A 197 -5.37 3.72 -17.15
CA PHE A 197 -4.66 3.50 -18.42
C PHE A 197 -4.77 4.70 -19.38
N PRO A 198 -5.91 5.41 -19.47
CA PRO A 198 -5.96 6.65 -20.24
C PRO A 198 -5.02 7.72 -19.69
N ALA A 199 -4.91 7.89 -18.36
CA ALA A 199 -3.92 8.80 -17.79
C ALA A 199 -2.48 8.35 -18.09
N ALA A 200 -2.17 7.05 -17.99
CA ALA A 200 -0.86 6.52 -18.35
C ALA A 200 -0.46 6.90 -19.80
N PHE A 201 -1.40 6.73 -20.74
CA PHE A 201 -1.20 7.08 -22.14
C PHE A 201 -0.94 8.58 -22.30
N LEU A 202 -1.83 9.43 -21.75
CA LEU A 202 -1.72 10.88 -21.85
C LEU A 202 -0.43 11.42 -21.23
N MET A 203 -0.03 10.90 -20.07
CA MET A 203 1.19 11.31 -19.39
C MET A 203 2.43 10.90 -20.16
N ALA A 204 2.40 9.78 -20.89
CA ALA A 204 3.53 9.31 -21.69
C ALA A 204 3.70 10.03 -23.03
N LEU A 205 2.64 10.64 -23.59
CA LEU A 205 2.66 11.31 -24.91
C LEU A 205 3.84 12.29 -25.12
N PRO A 206 4.23 13.15 -24.16
CA PRO A 206 5.37 14.06 -24.34
C PRO A 206 6.68 13.35 -24.68
N MET A 207 6.83 12.06 -24.33
CA MET A 207 8.04 11.29 -24.63
C MET A 207 8.20 10.99 -26.13
N LEU A 208 7.12 11.06 -26.91
CA LEU A 208 7.18 10.92 -28.38
C LEU A 208 8.02 12.02 -29.05
N LEU A 209 8.15 13.19 -28.40
CA LEU A 209 9.01 14.27 -28.89
C LEU A 209 10.49 13.92 -28.87
N PHE A 210 10.88 12.92 -28.08
CA PHE A 210 12.26 12.49 -27.91
C PHE A 210 12.53 11.17 -28.63
N ASN A 211 11.69 10.16 -28.41
CA ASN A 211 11.85 8.84 -29.02
C ASN A 211 10.59 7.97 -28.82
N VAL A 212 10.25 7.14 -29.81
CA VAL A 212 9.13 6.19 -29.71
C VAL A 212 9.34 5.16 -28.58
N ASN A 213 10.57 4.68 -28.37
CA ASN A 213 10.88 3.78 -27.26
C ASN A 213 10.69 4.48 -25.90
N TRP A 214 10.95 5.78 -25.80
CA TRP A 214 10.78 6.51 -24.54
C TRP A 214 9.30 6.64 -24.17
N PHE A 215 8.43 6.82 -25.16
CA PHE A 215 6.98 6.72 -24.96
C PHE A 215 6.58 5.37 -24.40
N TRP A 216 7.03 4.26 -25.02
CA TRP A 216 6.67 2.93 -24.55
C TRP A 216 7.24 2.63 -23.16
N ILE A 217 8.46 3.06 -22.87
CA ILE A 217 9.07 2.93 -21.53
C ILE A 217 8.23 3.67 -20.49
N ALA A 218 7.91 4.93 -20.75
CA ALA A 218 7.09 5.75 -19.85
C ALA A 218 5.69 5.17 -19.65
N PHE A 219 5.02 4.79 -20.74
CA PHE A 219 3.68 4.22 -20.71
C PHE A 219 3.67 2.90 -19.92
N LEU A 220 4.55 1.96 -20.26
CA LEU A 220 4.61 0.66 -19.59
C LEU A 220 5.02 0.79 -18.13
N ALA A 221 5.99 1.65 -17.80
CA ALA A 221 6.37 1.88 -16.40
C ALA A 221 5.17 2.38 -15.57
N TYR A 222 4.39 3.32 -16.11
CA TYR A 222 3.18 3.84 -15.47
C TYR A 222 2.08 2.77 -15.38
N VAL A 223 1.87 1.96 -16.42
CA VAL A 223 0.92 0.85 -16.41
C VAL A 223 1.29 -0.19 -15.37
N PHE A 224 2.57 -0.57 -15.27
CA PHE A 224 3.03 -1.54 -14.28
C PHE A 224 2.91 -1.02 -12.85
N HIS A 225 3.06 0.29 -12.62
CA HIS A 225 2.68 0.90 -11.35
C HIS A 225 1.22 0.58 -10.99
N ILE A 226 0.29 0.85 -11.91
CA ILE A 226 -1.15 0.62 -11.70
C ILE A 226 -1.42 -0.86 -11.44
N ILE A 227 -0.79 -1.76 -12.19
CA ILE A 227 -0.94 -3.22 -12.02
C ILE A 227 -0.44 -3.67 -10.64
N LEU A 228 0.73 -3.21 -10.21
CA LEU A 228 1.26 -3.51 -8.87
C LEU A 228 0.31 -3.04 -7.77
N ASP A 229 -0.34 -1.90 -7.99
CA ASP A 229 -1.31 -1.37 -7.06
C ASP A 229 -2.62 -2.16 -6.99
N MET A 230 -2.99 -2.85 -8.07
CA MET A 230 -4.09 -3.81 -8.07
C MET A 230 -3.80 -5.06 -7.22
N LEU A 231 -2.54 -5.36 -6.87
CA LEU A 231 -2.22 -6.45 -5.95
C LEU A 231 -2.59 -6.14 -4.49
N GLY A 232 -2.76 -4.84 -4.16
CA GLY A 232 -3.09 -4.39 -2.81
C GLY A 232 -4.59 -4.43 -2.48
N TYR A 233 -4.97 -3.77 -1.38
CA TYR A 233 -6.36 -3.72 -0.92
C TYR A 233 -7.21 -2.65 -1.62
N MET A 234 -6.63 -1.46 -1.86
CA MET A 234 -7.37 -0.31 -2.38
C MET A 234 -7.82 -0.47 -3.84
N GLY A 235 -7.02 -1.16 -4.67
CA GLY A 235 -7.17 -1.17 -6.12
C GLY A 235 -7.12 0.24 -6.75
N SER A 236 -7.64 0.40 -7.97
CA SER A 236 -7.49 1.62 -8.78
C SER A 236 -8.69 1.88 -9.68
N ASN A 237 -8.88 3.12 -10.14
CA ASN A 237 -9.85 3.46 -11.19
C ASN A 237 -9.21 3.32 -12.59
N LEU A 238 -9.22 2.10 -13.14
CA LEU A 238 -8.43 1.73 -14.32
C LEU A 238 -8.79 2.50 -15.61
N PHE A 239 -10.01 3.00 -15.74
CA PHE A 239 -10.53 3.60 -16.98
C PHE A 239 -11.12 5.00 -16.79
N TRP A 240 -10.64 5.77 -15.81
CA TRP A 240 -10.95 7.20 -15.77
C TRP A 240 -10.56 7.88 -17.12
N PRO A 241 -11.35 8.81 -17.68
CA PRO A 241 -12.58 9.42 -17.14
C PRO A 241 -13.89 8.66 -17.42
N PHE A 242 -13.83 7.52 -18.12
CA PHE A 242 -15.02 6.73 -18.47
C PHE A 242 -15.68 6.08 -17.25
N THR A 243 -14.88 5.77 -16.22
CA THR A 243 -15.35 5.23 -14.94
C THR A 243 -15.06 6.19 -13.77
N LYS A 244 -15.94 6.18 -12.76
CA LYS A 244 -15.82 7.05 -11.56
C LYS A 244 -15.40 6.31 -10.28
N SER A 245 -15.51 4.98 -10.28
CA SER A 245 -15.27 4.15 -9.10
C SER A 245 -14.00 3.31 -9.27
N ARG A 246 -13.31 3.04 -8.16
CA ARG A 246 -12.18 2.11 -8.15
C ARG A 246 -12.69 0.68 -8.32
N VAL A 247 -11.93 -0.12 -9.05
CA VAL A 247 -12.02 -1.59 -9.00
C VAL A 247 -11.22 -2.05 -7.78
N ARG A 248 -11.76 -2.99 -7.02
CA ARG A 248 -11.11 -3.54 -5.82
C ARG A 248 -9.85 -4.31 -6.21
N GLY A 249 -8.80 -4.17 -5.40
CA GLY A 249 -7.56 -4.93 -5.60
C GLY A 249 -7.66 -6.38 -5.10
N LEU A 250 -6.65 -7.19 -5.43
CA LEU A 250 -6.59 -8.62 -5.16
C LEU A 250 -6.28 -8.98 -3.69
N ARG A 251 -5.93 -8.00 -2.85
CA ARG A 251 -5.64 -8.18 -1.42
C ARG A 251 -4.51 -9.20 -1.14
N LEU A 252 -3.50 -9.24 -2.01
CA LEU A 252 -2.34 -10.11 -1.82
C LEU A 252 -1.35 -9.58 -0.79
N GLY A 253 -1.39 -8.29 -0.48
CA GLY A 253 -0.64 -7.73 0.65
C GLY A 253 -0.76 -6.22 0.83
N HIS A 254 -0.33 -5.76 1.99
CA HIS A 254 -0.31 -4.34 2.36
C HIS A 254 0.92 -3.63 1.78
N SER A 255 0.80 -2.32 1.58
CA SER A 255 1.87 -1.49 1.05
C SER A 255 3.10 -1.37 1.96
N ASP A 256 2.95 -1.68 3.24
CA ASP A 256 4.02 -1.69 4.23
C ASP A 256 4.57 -3.09 4.52
N ASN A 257 4.10 -4.13 3.80
CA ASN A 257 4.69 -5.47 3.91
C ASN A 257 6.14 -5.44 3.39
N ALA A 258 7.09 -5.54 4.32
CA ALA A 258 8.52 -5.47 4.00
C ALA A 258 8.97 -6.60 3.08
N MET A 259 8.46 -7.82 3.28
CA MET A 259 8.83 -8.98 2.47
C MET A 259 8.39 -8.81 1.02
N LEU A 260 7.14 -8.43 0.77
CA LEU A 260 6.64 -8.20 -0.60
C LEU A 260 7.41 -7.09 -1.31
N ASN A 261 7.71 -5.99 -0.61
CA ASN A 261 8.51 -4.89 -1.15
C ASN A 261 9.94 -5.36 -1.48
N PHE A 262 10.57 -6.12 -0.58
CA PHE A 262 11.91 -6.69 -0.78
C PHE A 262 11.93 -7.67 -1.96
N SER A 263 11.01 -8.64 -2.01
CA SER A 263 10.94 -9.62 -3.10
C SER A 263 10.72 -8.94 -4.46
N SER A 264 9.86 -7.92 -4.52
CA SER A 264 9.62 -7.17 -5.76
C SER A 264 10.90 -6.47 -6.25
N MET A 265 11.61 -5.80 -5.34
CA MET A 265 12.90 -5.17 -5.64
C MET A 265 13.94 -6.19 -6.09
N TRP A 266 14.02 -7.33 -5.41
CA TRP A 266 14.97 -8.40 -5.70
C TRP A 266 14.76 -8.97 -7.11
N VAL A 267 13.50 -9.23 -7.48
CA VAL A 267 13.13 -9.66 -8.84
C VAL A 267 13.54 -8.60 -9.87
N CYS A 268 13.28 -7.32 -9.60
CA CYS A 268 13.62 -6.22 -10.49
C CYS A 268 15.14 -6.11 -10.73
N VAL A 269 15.94 -6.24 -9.67
CA VAL A 269 17.41 -6.24 -9.76
C VAL A 269 17.91 -7.44 -10.57
N ALA A 270 17.39 -8.65 -10.31
CA ALA A 270 17.76 -9.84 -11.07
C ALA A 270 17.43 -9.70 -12.56
N LEU A 271 16.23 -9.23 -12.91
CA LEU A 271 15.84 -9.00 -14.30
C LEU A 271 16.69 -7.92 -14.98
N THR A 272 17.01 -6.85 -14.25
CA THR A 272 17.91 -5.79 -14.75
C THR A 272 19.30 -6.35 -15.07
N LEU A 273 19.89 -7.14 -14.15
CA LEU A 273 21.21 -7.74 -14.37
C LEU A 273 21.20 -8.76 -15.51
N TRP A 274 20.13 -9.53 -15.65
CA TRP A 274 19.92 -10.40 -16.82
C TRP A 274 19.93 -9.60 -18.12
N ASN A 275 19.13 -8.53 -18.19
CA ASN A 275 19.03 -7.71 -19.40
C ASN A 275 20.33 -6.96 -19.72
N VAL A 276 21.09 -6.55 -18.71
CA VAL A 276 22.46 -6.03 -18.89
C VAL A 276 23.36 -7.10 -19.51
N ASN A 277 23.39 -8.32 -18.94
CA ASN A 277 24.22 -9.40 -19.44
C ASN A 277 23.88 -9.78 -20.90
N GLU A 278 22.59 -9.78 -21.26
CA GLU A 278 22.16 -10.04 -22.63
C GLU A 278 22.53 -8.93 -23.62
N ALA A 279 22.71 -7.69 -23.16
CA ALA A 279 23.08 -6.56 -24.01
C ALA A 279 24.59 -6.42 -24.23
N LEU A 280 25.42 -7.03 -23.38
CA LEU A 280 26.87 -7.00 -23.51
C LEU A 280 27.34 -7.79 -24.73
N THR A 281 28.35 -7.26 -25.43
CA THR A 281 29.03 -7.97 -26.54
C THR A 281 29.70 -9.26 -26.05
N GLU A 282 30.31 -9.20 -24.87
CA GLU A 282 30.87 -10.36 -24.17
C GLU A 282 30.05 -10.58 -22.90
N LYS A 283 29.26 -11.66 -22.88
CA LYS A 283 28.43 -11.99 -21.73
C LYS A 283 29.31 -12.35 -20.52
N VAL A 284 28.95 -11.82 -19.35
CA VAL A 284 29.60 -12.17 -18.07
C VAL A 284 29.24 -13.60 -17.65
N PHE A 285 28.03 -14.06 -17.99
CA PHE A 285 27.60 -15.44 -17.79
C PHE A 285 26.79 -15.98 -18.96
N SER A 286 26.81 -17.30 -19.14
CA SER A 286 26.15 -18.02 -20.24
C SER A 286 25.00 -18.92 -19.79
N ALA A 287 24.60 -18.82 -18.51
CA ALA A 287 23.48 -19.59 -17.96
C ALA A 287 22.17 -19.31 -18.73
N SER A 288 21.31 -20.31 -18.88
CA SER A 288 19.96 -20.10 -19.42
C SER A 288 19.14 -19.19 -18.50
N PHE A 289 18.11 -18.52 -19.04
CA PHE A 289 17.23 -17.65 -18.25
C PHE A 289 16.59 -18.38 -17.07
N ILE A 290 16.15 -19.63 -17.31
CA ILE A 290 15.54 -20.47 -16.28
C ILE A 290 16.56 -20.74 -15.18
N THR A 291 17.76 -21.20 -15.55
CA THR A 291 18.85 -21.44 -14.59
C THR A 291 19.15 -20.17 -13.79
N TYR A 292 19.33 -19.04 -14.48
CA TYR A 292 19.59 -17.75 -13.84
C TYR A 292 18.51 -17.40 -12.81
N ILE A 293 17.24 -17.29 -13.22
CA ILE A 293 16.12 -16.93 -12.34
C ILE A 293 15.93 -17.94 -11.21
N SER A 294 16.14 -19.23 -11.46
CA SER A 294 16.09 -20.25 -10.42
C SER A 294 17.10 -19.99 -9.30
N TYR A 295 18.36 -19.70 -9.64
CA TYR A 295 19.42 -19.44 -8.65
C TYR A 295 19.37 -18.04 -8.06
N THR A 296 19.06 -17.02 -8.85
CA THR A 296 19.11 -15.64 -8.38
C THR A 296 17.83 -15.20 -7.71
N THR A 297 16.69 -15.84 -7.97
CA THR A 297 15.39 -15.34 -7.50
C THR A 297 14.57 -16.40 -6.81
N VAL A 298 14.27 -17.53 -7.46
CA VAL A 298 13.38 -18.56 -6.89
C VAL A 298 14.00 -19.16 -5.63
N LEU A 299 15.24 -19.64 -5.70
CA LEU A 299 15.89 -20.28 -4.57
C LEU A 299 16.09 -19.32 -3.37
N PRO A 300 16.63 -18.10 -3.53
CA PRO A 300 16.75 -17.16 -2.42
C PRO A 300 15.41 -16.78 -1.77
N LEU A 301 14.36 -16.52 -2.57
CA LEU A 301 13.06 -16.17 -2.02
C LEU A 301 12.38 -17.37 -1.35
N LEU A 302 12.57 -18.58 -1.85
CA LEU A 302 12.11 -19.80 -1.18
C LEU A 302 12.83 -20.00 0.17
N ILE A 303 14.15 -19.82 0.22
CA ILE A 303 14.91 -19.93 1.48
C ILE A 303 14.41 -18.90 2.51
N ILE A 304 14.25 -17.65 2.10
CA ILE A 304 13.75 -16.58 2.98
C ILE A 304 12.31 -16.88 3.41
N GLY A 305 11.45 -17.34 2.50
CA GLY A 305 10.06 -17.70 2.80
C GLY A 305 9.97 -18.85 3.80
N LEU A 306 10.76 -19.91 3.61
CA LEU A 306 10.84 -21.04 4.54
C LEU A 306 11.40 -20.63 5.90
N ALA A 307 12.47 -19.83 5.94
CA ALA A 307 13.01 -19.31 7.19
C ALA A 307 11.97 -18.45 7.94
N SER A 308 11.25 -17.60 7.22
CA SER A 308 10.18 -16.76 7.78
C SER A 308 9.03 -17.60 8.33
N LEU A 309 8.66 -18.69 7.63
CA LEU A 309 7.64 -19.63 8.10
C LEU A 309 8.09 -20.34 9.39
N VAL A 310 9.35 -20.79 9.46
CA VAL A 310 9.90 -21.44 10.66
C VAL A 310 9.87 -20.50 11.87
N VAL A 311 10.29 -19.23 11.69
CA VAL A 311 10.23 -18.22 12.75
C VAL A 311 8.78 -17.98 13.18
N TYR A 312 7.86 -17.80 12.22
CA TYR A 312 6.45 -17.60 12.50
C TYR A 312 5.83 -18.77 13.31
N LEU A 313 6.10 -20.01 12.90
CA LEU A 313 5.60 -21.20 13.60
C LEU A 313 6.18 -21.31 15.02
N ARG A 314 7.45 -20.93 15.20
CA ARG A 314 8.09 -20.91 16.53
C ARG A 314 7.47 -19.85 17.44
N GLU A 315 7.32 -18.61 16.97
CA GLU A 315 6.70 -17.53 17.74
C GLU A 315 5.26 -17.86 18.11
N ARG A 316 4.52 -18.51 17.20
CA ARG A 316 3.15 -18.97 17.48
C ARG A 316 3.13 -20.02 18.58
N ARG A 317 4.05 -20.99 18.56
CA ARG A 317 4.17 -22.01 19.61
C ARG A 317 4.58 -21.42 20.96
N GLU A 318 5.40 -20.37 20.97
CA GLU A 318 5.82 -19.67 22.20
C GLU A 318 4.69 -18.78 22.78
N LYS A 319 3.68 -18.41 21.98
CA LYS A 319 2.52 -17.60 22.40
C LYS A 319 1.29 -18.41 22.79
N GLU A 320 1.16 -19.66 22.35
CA GLU A 320 0.14 -20.59 22.90
C GLU A 320 0.53 -20.88 24.35
N THR A 321 -0.33 -20.51 25.30
CA THR A 321 -0.09 -20.85 26.72
C THR A 321 -0.08 -22.38 26.88
N PRO A 322 0.67 -22.95 27.83
CA PRO A 322 0.68 -24.41 28.05
C PRO A 322 -0.73 -25.00 28.23
N GLU A 323 -1.64 -24.22 28.83
CA GLU A 323 -3.04 -24.56 29.05
C GLU A 323 -3.85 -24.59 27.74
N GLU A 324 -3.65 -23.63 26.83
CA GLU A 324 -4.27 -23.63 25.50
C GLU A 324 -3.74 -24.76 24.60
N ALA A 325 -2.47 -25.13 24.76
CA ALA A 325 -1.85 -26.25 24.06
C ALA A 325 -2.41 -27.60 24.56
N GLU A 326 -2.54 -27.80 25.88
CA GLU A 326 -3.14 -28.99 26.48
C GLU A 326 -4.62 -29.15 26.09
N VAL A 327 -5.41 -28.07 26.09
CA VAL A 327 -6.83 -28.11 25.70
C VAL A 327 -6.99 -28.52 24.23
N LYS A 328 -6.09 -28.06 23.36
CA LYS A 328 -6.13 -28.36 21.93
C LYS A 328 -5.64 -29.78 21.61
N GLU A 329 -4.66 -30.27 22.36
CA GLU A 329 -4.19 -31.66 22.30
C GLU A 329 -5.28 -32.61 22.80
N ALA A 330 -5.92 -32.32 23.94
CA ALA A 330 -7.07 -33.07 24.47
C ALA A 330 -8.27 -33.10 23.50
N LEU A 331 -8.60 -31.97 22.85
CA LEU A 331 -9.65 -31.91 21.82
C LEU A 331 -9.28 -32.67 20.54
N SER A 332 -7.99 -32.84 20.24
CA SER A 332 -7.53 -33.62 19.09
C SER A 332 -7.46 -35.13 19.36
N GLU A 333 -7.27 -35.54 20.62
CA GLU A 333 -7.34 -36.94 21.04
C GLU A 333 -8.78 -37.46 21.15
N ASP A 334 -9.74 -36.61 21.51
CA ASP A 334 -11.18 -36.95 21.55
C ASP A 334 -11.80 -37.07 20.14
N LEU A 335 -11.16 -36.47 19.12
CA LEU A 335 -11.48 -36.67 17.71
C LEU A 335 -10.63 -37.81 17.12
N GLY A 336 -10.82 -39.02 17.65
CA GLY A 336 -10.27 -40.25 17.08
C GLY A 336 -10.64 -40.45 15.60
N PRO A 337 -10.04 -41.42 14.89
CA PRO A 337 -10.03 -41.53 13.43
C PRO A 337 -11.37 -42.02 12.86
N TYR A 338 -12.40 -41.18 12.96
CA TYR A 338 -13.68 -41.33 12.28
C TYR A 338 -14.10 -40.00 11.66
N THR A 339 -13.34 -39.58 10.64
CA THR A 339 -13.86 -38.96 9.41
C THR A 339 -12.92 -39.32 8.27
#